data_AF-A0A1Q9CVR9-F1
#
_entry.id   AF-A0A1Q9CVR9-F1
#
_cell.length_a   1.000
_cell.length_b   1.000
_cell.length_c   1.000
_cell.angle_alpha   90.00
_cell.angle_beta   90.00
_cell.angle_gamma   90.00
#
_symmetry.space_group_name_H-M   'P 1'
#
loop_
_entity.id
_entity.type
_entity.pdbx_description
1 polymer ?
#
loop_
_entity_poly.entity_id
_entity_poly.type
_entity_poly.pdbx_seq_one_letter_code
_entity_poly.pdbx_strand_id
1 'polypeptide(L)'
;MSMPYVNMAAWRVGKSFSKEEISCLRPELAQKMEEIRSFLQGLGDRQTIRIPLTEMNKKFFLKATPETMRDLGPAAPWRTKLWNNAELLTEMLELHNNYSPIFEAPFVDIHTFCIDWLHCCDLGVCQDYLGNAMWLIATKLPGDTMDQRTRALFDDIRQYYAASRCENQLSTLTPLMLRKAASKAPKLRSKAGEARSLVDWVVAACDKYLQGSYGLSSEEYACRLASKHLQACYRNLPAESFDADDLAFHCKQFLHLCHGGILC
;
A
#
# COMPACT_ATOMS: atom_id res chain seq x y z
N MET A 1 16.49 27.95 -5.17
CA MET A 1 16.45 26.61 -5.80
C MET A 1 16.22 25.58 -4.70
N SER A 2 14.96 25.17 -4.48
CA SER A 2 14.58 24.18 -3.47
C SER A 2 14.54 22.79 -4.10
N MET A 3 15.24 21.82 -3.50
CA MET A 3 15.17 20.40 -3.89
C MET A 3 13.78 19.83 -3.57
N PRO A 4 13.24 18.91 -4.41
CA PRO A 4 12.00 18.24 -4.11
C PRO A 4 12.22 17.18 -3.01
N TYR A 5 11.36 17.20 -2.00
CA TYR A 5 11.24 16.14 -1.00
C TYR A 5 10.88 14.81 -1.69
N VAL A 6 11.82 13.88 -1.69
CA VAL A 6 11.61 12.48 -2.07
C VAL A 6 11.13 11.72 -0.83
N ASN A 7 10.04 10.96 -0.93
CA ASN A 7 9.58 10.07 0.13
C ASN A 7 10.64 8.97 0.33
N MET A 8 11.26 8.94 1.51
CA MET A 8 12.27 7.98 1.92
C MET A 8 11.66 7.01 2.93
N ALA A 9 11.73 5.70 2.66
CA ALA A 9 11.50 4.72 3.72
C ALA A 9 12.79 4.56 4.52
N ALA A 10 12.68 4.62 5.85
CA ALA A 10 13.79 4.32 6.75
C ALA A 10 13.61 2.92 7.30
N TRP A 11 14.50 2.00 6.93
CA TRP A 11 14.54 0.66 7.50
C TRP A 11 15.40 0.68 8.78
N ARG A 12 14.85 0.15 9.88
CA ARG A 12 15.63 -0.27 11.05
C ARG A 12 15.81 -1.77 10.93
N VAL A 13 17.06 -2.24 10.91
CA VAL A 13 17.36 -3.65 11.18
C VAL A 13 16.87 -3.92 12.61
N GLY A 14 15.74 -4.62 12.73
CA GLY A 14 15.22 -5.08 14.02
C GLY A 14 16.21 -6.03 14.68
N LYS A 15 16.27 -5.99 16.02
CA LYS A 15 17.18 -6.71 16.94
C LYS A 15 18.06 -7.80 16.30
N SER A 16 19.37 -7.63 16.40
CA SER A 16 20.33 -8.72 16.22
C SER A 16 19.99 -9.88 17.16
N PHE A 17 20.06 -11.11 16.66
CA PHE A 17 19.95 -12.32 17.47
C PHE A 17 21.03 -12.32 18.56
N SER A 18 20.65 -12.69 19.78
CA SER A 18 21.58 -12.86 20.90
C SER A 18 22.51 -14.05 20.66
N LYS A 19 23.68 -14.08 21.32
CA LYS A 19 24.61 -15.23 21.18
C LYS A 19 23.97 -16.53 21.67
N GLU A 20 23.10 -16.39 22.66
CA GLU A 20 22.34 -17.47 23.29
C GLU A 20 21.28 -18.08 22.36
N GLU A 21 20.67 -17.28 21.47
CA GLU A 21 19.74 -17.78 20.44
C GLU A 21 20.47 -18.52 19.33
N ILE A 22 21.67 -18.06 18.95
CA ILE A 22 22.49 -18.66 17.89
C ILE A 22 23.07 -20.01 18.33
N SER A 23 23.41 -20.18 19.62
CA SER A 23 24.03 -21.41 20.14
C SER A 23 23.09 -22.62 20.16
N CYS A 24 21.78 -22.41 20.06
CA CYS A 24 20.77 -23.47 20.00
C CYS A 24 20.59 -24.05 18.59
N LEU A 25 21.20 -23.46 17.56
CA LEU A 25 21.06 -23.89 16.17
C LEU A 25 22.03 -25.03 15.82
N ARG A 26 21.70 -25.79 14.76
CA ARG A 26 22.65 -26.77 14.20
C ARG A 26 23.99 -26.07 13.90
N PRO A 27 25.15 -26.69 14.15
CA PRO A 27 26.46 -26.03 14.08
C PRO A 27 26.71 -25.25 12.78
N GLU A 28 26.29 -25.82 11.64
CA GLU A 28 26.39 -25.22 10.32
C GLU A 28 25.54 -23.94 10.17
N LEU A 29 24.37 -23.90 10.83
CA LEU A 29 23.47 -22.74 10.83
C LEU A 29 23.94 -21.68 11.85
N ALA A 30 24.48 -22.10 12.99
CA ALA A 30 25.04 -21.21 14.00
C ALA A 30 26.26 -20.44 13.45
N GLN A 31 27.16 -21.13 12.75
CA GLN A 31 28.31 -20.52 12.07
C GLN A 31 27.86 -19.46 11.06
N LYS A 32 26.87 -19.79 10.23
CA LYS A 32 26.29 -18.88 9.24
C LYS A 32 25.60 -17.66 9.86
N MET A 33 24.87 -17.85 10.96
CA MET A 33 24.25 -16.72 11.67
C MET A 33 25.29 -15.79 12.30
N GLU A 34 26.43 -16.32 12.76
CA GLU A 34 27.53 -15.49 13.28
C GLU A 34 28.26 -14.74 12.14
N GLU A 35 28.40 -15.33 10.95
CA GLU A 35 28.91 -14.65 9.74
C GLU A 35 28.00 -13.48 9.34
N ILE A 36 26.67 -13.69 9.30
CA ILE A 36 25.69 -12.63 9.03
C ILE A 36 25.76 -11.55 10.10
N ARG A 37 25.82 -11.94 11.38
CA ARG A 37 25.94 -10.99 12.50
C ARG A 37 27.20 -10.15 12.39
N SER A 38 28.35 -10.76 12.09
CA SER A 38 29.63 -10.06 11.92
C SER A 38 29.59 -9.12 10.72
N PHE A 39 28.99 -9.54 9.60
CA PHE A 39 28.79 -8.70 8.43
C PHE A 39 27.93 -7.47 8.76
N LEU A 40 26.80 -7.68 9.46
CA LEU A 40 25.89 -6.60 9.87
C LEU A 40 26.52 -5.64 10.89
N GLN A 41 27.38 -6.13 11.79
CA GLN A 41 28.12 -5.28 12.75
C GLN A 41 29.11 -4.34 12.06
N GLY A 42 29.66 -4.73 10.90
CA GLY A 42 30.52 -3.88 10.09
C GLY A 42 29.81 -2.69 9.42
N LEU A 43 28.48 -2.68 9.38
CA LEU A 43 27.69 -1.66 8.68
C LEU A 43 27.34 -0.43 9.54
N GLY A 44 27.65 -0.45 10.84
CA GLY A 44 27.46 0.66 11.78
C GLY A 44 25.98 0.97 12.12
N ASP A 45 25.73 1.48 13.33
CA ASP A 45 24.38 1.67 13.92
C ASP A 45 23.43 2.63 13.18
N ARG A 46 23.86 3.22 12.05
CA ARG A 46 23.13 4.30 11.37
C ARG A 46 23.11 4.23 9.84
N GLN A 47 23.34 3.06 9.24
CA GLN A 47 23.00 2.92 7.83
C GLN A 47 21.53 2.52 7.68
N THR A 48 20.67 3.53 7.58
CA THR A 48 19.46 3.38 6.79
C THR A 48 19.91 2.96 5.39
N ILE A 49 19.63 1.73 4.96
CA ILE A 49 19.81 1.36 3.55
C ILE A 49 18.82 2.23 2.78
N ARG A 50 19.32 3.36 2.26
CA ARG A 50 18.54 4.29 1.46
C ARG A 50 18.40 3.67 0.09
N ILE A 51 17.35 2.88 -0.10
CA ILE A 51 16.93 2.45 -1.43
C ILE A 51 16.18 3.64 -2.02
N PRO A 52 16.68 4.32 -3.08
CA PRO A 52 15.92 5.34 -3.78
C PRO A 52 14.68 4.69 -4.41
N LEU A 53 13.56 4.75 -3.67
CA LEU A 53 12.26 4.19 -4.04
C LEU A 53 11.67 4.78 -5.32
N THR A 54 12.20 5.90 -5.82
CA THR A 54 11.62 6.60 -6.99
C THR A 54 11.89 5.92 -8.33
N GLU A 55 12.97 5.14 -8.45
CA GLU A 55 13.31 4.40 -9.68
C GLU A 55 13.06 2.88 -9.54
N MET A 56 13.12 2.36 -8.30
CA MET A 56 13.14 0.92 -8.03
C MET A 56 11.75 0.27 -7.84
N ASN A 57 10.67 1.05 -7.77
CA ASN A 57 9.36 0.60 -7.27
C ASN A 57 8.45 -0.14 -8.25
N LYS A 58 8.91 -0.61 -9.42
CA LYS A 58 8.00 -1.22 -10.41
C LYS A 58 8.28 -2.66 -10.80
N LYS A 59 9.40 -3.27 -10.36
CA LYS A 59 9.91 -4.50 -10.98
C LYS A 59 10.35 -5.63 -10.04
N PHE A 60 10.15 -5.53 -8.72
CA PHE A 60 10.87 -6.43 -7.81
C PHE A 60 10.53 -7.93 -7.93
N PHE A 61 9.36 -8.30 -8.45
CA PHE A 61 8.97 -9.73 -8.51
C PHE A 61 8.35 -10.17 -9.83
N LEU A 62 7.86 -9.23 -10.63
CA LEU A 62 7.05 -9.51 -11.80
C LEU A 62 7.69 -8.88 -13.04
N LYS A 63 7.69 -9.62 -14.15
CA LYS A 63 8.09 -9.10 -15.47
C LYS A 63 6.97 -8.24 -16.06
N ALA A 64 6.69 -7.11 -15.42
CA ALA A 64 5.69 -6.14 -15.84
C ALA A 64 6.36 -4.93 -16.52
N THR A 65 5.76 -4.47 -17.63
CA THR A 65 6.12 -3.24 -18.33
C THR A 65 5.06 -2.16 -18.07
N PRO A 66 5.34 -0.86 -18.30
CA PRO A 66 4.31 0.18 -18.18
C PRO A 66 3.02 -0.10 -18.97
N GLU A 67 3.13 -0.82 -20.09
CA GLU A 67 2.02 -1.20 -20.95
C GLU A 67 1.23 -2.38 -20.39
N THR A 68 1.92 -3.36 -19.78
CA THR A 68 1.32 -4.62 -19.32
C THR A 68 0.93 -4.60 -17.84
N MET A 69 1.48 -3.69 -17.03
CA MET A 69 1.21 -3.60 -15.59
C MET A 69 -0.26 -3.28 -15.25
N ARG A 70 -1.04 -2.81 -16.22
CA ARG A 70 -2.47 -2.54 -16.08
C ARG A 70 -3.36 -3.71 -16.52
N ASP A 71 -2.80 -4.74 -17.14
CA ASP A 71 -3.55 -5.93 -17.50
C ASP A 71 -3.88 -6.73 -16.24
N LEU A 72 -5.13 -6.69 -15.80
CA LEU A 72 -5.60 -7.41 -14.61
C LEU A 72 -6.05 -8.84 -14.93
N GLY A 73 -6.06 -9.23 -16.21
CA GLY A 73 -6.58 -10.50 -16.69
C GLY A 73 -5.84 -11.71 -16.14
N PRO A 74 -6.46 -12.90 -16.17
CA PRO A 74 -5.81 -14.13 -15.72
C PRO A 74 -4.59 -14.51 -16.57
N ALA A 75 -4.58 -14.07 -17.83
CA ALA A 75 -3.49 -14.30 -18.78
C ALA A 75 -2.43 -13.16 -18.80
N ALA A 76 -2.50 -12.21 -17.86
CA ALA A 76 -1.59 -11.08 -17.86
C ALA A 76 -0.12 -11.54 -17.83
N PRO A 77 0.77 -11.01 -18.70
CA PRO A 77 2.14 -11.52 -18.86
C PRO A 77 2.96 -11.52 -17.57
N TRP A 78 2.68 -10.56 -16.69
CA TRP A 78 3.38 -10.43 -15.42
C TRP A 78 2.96 -11.49 -14.38
N ARG A 79 1.87 -12.24 -14.58
CA ARG A 79 1.44 -13.33 -13.69
C ARG A 79 2.19 -14.64 -13.94
N THR A 80 2.65 -14.87 -15.17
CA THR A 80 3.24 -16.15 -15.58
C THR A 80 4.77 -16.18 -15.48
N LYS A 81 5.40 -15.00 -15.35
CA LYS A 81 6.85 -14.89 -15.37
C LYS A 81 7.34 -14.12 -14.15
N LEU A 82 7.67 -14.88 -13.11
CA LEU A 82 8.41 -14.39 -11.95
C LEU A 82 9.89 -14.25 -12.31
N TRP A 83 10.56 -13.27 -11.72
CA TRP A 83 12.01 -13.25 -11.72
C TRP A 83 12.53 -14.35 -10.79
N ASN A 84 13.60 -15.04 -11.19
CA ASN A 84 14.48 -15.69 -10.21
C ASN A 84 15.61 -14.72 -9.82
N ASN A 85 16.34 -15.06 -8.75
CA ASN A 85 17.38 -14.19 -8.20
C ASN A 85 18.45 -13.81 -9.24
N ALA A 86 18.95 -14.79 -10.01
CA ALA A 86 19.98 -14.56 -11.01
C ALA A 86 19.47 -13.65 -12.15
N GLU A 87 18.27 -13.93 -12.68
CA GLU A 87 17.68 -13.13 -13.74
C GLU A 87 17.45 -11.68 -13.31
N LEU A 88 16.99 -11.44 -12.06
CA LEU A 88 16.79 -10.08 -11.57
C LEU A 88 18.13 -9.33 -11.48
N LEU A 89 19.16 -9.96 -10.92
CA LEU A 89 20.47 -9.34 -10.78
C LEU A 89 21.11 -9.04 -12.13
N THR A 90 20.97 -9.95 -13.10
CA THR A 90 21.40 -9.72 -14.49
C THR A 90 20.67 -8.51 -15.09
N GLU A 91 19.35 -8.46 -15.01
CA GLU A 91 18.57 -7.32 -15.53
C GLU A 91 18.96 -6.00 -14.85
N MET A 92 19.19 -5.98 -13.53
CA MET A 92 19.63 -4.78 -12.82
C MET A 92 21.01 -4.31 -13.27
N LEU A 93 21.95 -5.25 -13.46
CA LEU A 93 23.28 -4.94 -13.99
C LEU A 93 23.20 -4.42 -15.43
N GLU A 94 22.38 -5.01 -16.28
CA GLU A 94 22.24 -4.58 -17.68
C GLU A 94 21.58 -3.20 -17.79
N LEU A 95 20.51 -2.94 -17.03
CA LEU A 95 19.77 -1.68 -17.11
C LEU A 95 20.43 -0.52 -16.37
N HIS A 96 21.09 -0.80 -15.24
CA HIS A 96 21.55 0.23 -14.32
C HIS A 96 23.05 0.18 -14.04
N ASN A 97 23.77 -0.79 -14.61
CA ASN A 97 25.19 -1.02 -14.37
C ASN A 97 25.53 -1.18 -12.87
N ASN A 98 24.55 -1.56 -12.05
CA ASN A 98 24.69 -1.74 -10.61
C ASN A 98 23.46 -2.46 -10.02
N TYR A 99 23.63 -3.11 -8.87
CA TYR A 99 22.54 -3.59 -8.03
C TYR A 99 22.79 -3.23 -6.55
N SER A 100 21.79 -3.44 -5.70
CA SER A 100 21.94 -3.11 -4.27
C SER A 100 22.90 -4.07 -3.59
N PRO A 101 23.90 -3.59 -2.80
CA PRO A 101 24.81 -4.46 -2.05
C PRO A 101 24.10 -5.40 -1.06
N ILE A 102 22.81 -5.17 -0.78
CA ILE A 102 22.02 -6.09 0.05
C ILE A 102 21.97 -7.51 -0.54
N PHE A 103 22.06 -7.67 -1.86
CA PHE A 103 22.08 -8.97 -2.53
C PHE A 103 23.46 -9.65 -2.49
N GLU A 104 24.50 -8.95 -2.02
CA GLU A 104 25.81 -9.56 -1.71
C GLU A 104 25.80 -10.21 -0.32
N ALA A 105 24.83 -9.87 0.53
CA ALA A 105 24.71 -10.46 1.85
C ALA A 105 24.36 -11.96 1.73
N PRO A 106 25.07 -12.84 2.46
CA PRO A 106 24.77 -14.26 2.45
C PRO A 106 23.30 -14.54 2.78
N PHE A 107 22.69 -15.46 2.03
CA PHE A 107 21.29 -15.91 2.17
C PHE A 107 20.22 -14.84 1.91
N VAL A 108 20.61 -13.65 1.43
CA VAL A 108 19.66 -12.69 0.91
C VAL A 108 19.44 -12.97 -0.57
N ASP A 109 18.19 -13.25 -0.92
CA ASP A 109 17.74 -13.34 -2.29
C ASP A 109 16.42 -12.58 -2.46
N ILE A 110 15.90 -12.54 -3.68
CA ILE A 110 14.60 -11.92 -3.94
C ILE A 110 13.48 -12.50 -3.07
N HIS A 111 13.50 -13.80 -2.77
CA HIS A 111 12.46 -14.48 -2.00
C HIS A 111 12.50 -14.13 -0.51
N THR A 112 13.59 -13.51 -0.06
CA THR A 112 13.76 -13.00 1.30
C THR A 112 12.90 -11.74 1.54
N PHE A 113 12.50 -11.04 0.46
CA PHE A 113 11.73 -9.80 0.57
C PHE A 113 10.23 -10.06 0.46
N CYS A 114 9.48 -9.50 1.41
CA CYS A 114 8.02 -9.47 1.37
C CYS A 114 7.53 -8.05 1.04
N ILE A 115 6.45 -7.97 0.25
CA ILE A 115 5.79 -6.70 -0.01
C ILE A 115 5.08 -6.26 1.27
N ASP A 116 5.46 -5.08 1.76
CA ASP A 116 4.86 -4.52 2.96
C ASP A 116 3.47 -3.94 2.68
N TRP A 117 2.46 -4.49 3.34
CA TRP A 117 1.06 -4.05 3.26
C TRP A 117 0.89 -2.57 3.55
N LEU A 118 1.68 -2.03 4.49
CA LEU A 118 1.61 -0.63 4.86
C LEU A 118 1.93 0.28 3.66
N HIS A 119 2.96 -0.04 2.88
CA HIS A 119 3.35 0.77 1.75
C HIS A 119 2.51 0.51 0.50
N CYS A 120 2.21 -0.76 0.18
CA CYS A 120 1.49 -1.09 -1.04
C CYS A 120 -0.02 -0.82 -0.93
N CYS A 121 -0.61 -1.06 0.24
CA CYS A 121 -2.04 -0.89 0.47
C CYS A 121 -2.32 0.41 1.22
N ASP A 122 -1.92 0.55 2.49
CA ASP A 122 -2.36 1.70 3.30
C ASP A 122 -1.94 3.04 2.69
N LEU A 123 -0.66 3.22 2.34
CA LEU A 123 -0.13 4.44 1.69
C LEU A 123 -0.27 4.42 0.16
N GLY A 124 -0.51 3.25 -0.41
CA GLY A 124 -0.72 3.04 -1.84
C GLY A 124 -2.20 3.10 -2.19
N VAL A 125 -2.74 1.95 -2.60
CA VAL A 125 -4.07 1.86 -3.23
C VAL A 125 -5.21 2.28 -2.30
N CYS A 126 -5.08 2.11 -0.99
CA CYS A 126 -6.12 2.50 -0.02
C CYS A 126 -6.28 4.03 0.01
N GLN A 127 -5.18 4.79 0.10
CA GLN A 127 -5.25 6.26 0.05
C GLN A 127 -5.77 6.79 -1.29
N ASP A 128 -5.37 6.17 -2.40
CA ASP A 128 -5.86 6.55 -3.73
C ASP A 128 -7.38 6.31 -3.81
N TYR A 129 -7.84 5.15 -3.35
CA TYR A 129 -9.26 4.82 -3.30
C TYR A 129 -10.06 5.71 -2.35
N LEU A 130 -9.62 5.87 -1.09
CA LEU A 130 -10.29 6.71 -0.09
C LEU A 130 -10.42 8.14 -0.59
N GLY A 131 -9.38 8.70 -1.22
CA GLY A 131 -9.44 10.03 -1.80
C GLY A 131 -10.54 10.17 -2.85
N ASN A 132 -10.64 9.21 -3.77
CA ASN A 132 -11.67 9.20 -4.82
C ASN A 132 -13.08 8.99 -4.26
N ALA A 133 -13.25 8.00 -3.38
CA ALA A 133 -14.53 7.73 -2.72
C ALA A 133 -15.02 8.92 -1.91
N MET A 134 -14.14 9.52 -1.08
CA MET A 134 -14.46 10.72 -0.30
C MET A 134 -14.79 11.91 -1.17
N TRP A 135 -14.08 12.10 -2.29
CA TRP A 135 -14.38 13.18 -3.24
C TRP A 135 -15.77 13.02 -3.85
N LEU A 136 -16.12 11.79 -4.27
CA LEU A 136 -17.43 11.47 -4.80
C LEU A 136 -18.54 11.67 -3.75
N ILE A 137 -18.35 11.16 -2.53
CA ILE A 137 -19.29 11.33 -1.41
C ILE A 137 -19.46 12.82 -1.08
N ALA A 138 -18.38 13.60 -1.05
CA ALA A 138 -18.45 15.03 -0.78
C ALA A 138 -19.38 15.75 -1.76
N THR A 139 -19.49 15.30 -3.03
CA THR A 139 -20.43 15.90 -3.99
C THR A 139 -21.91 15.75 -3.62
N LYS A 140 -22.24 14.80 -2.74
CA LYS A 140 -23.60 14.51 -2.24
C LYS A 140 -23.92 15.21 -0.92
N LEU A 141 -22.93 15.82 -0.28
CA LEU A 141 -23.09 16.52 0.98
C LEU A 141 -23.54 17.97 0.78
N PRO A 142 -24.21 18.57 1.77
CA PRO A 142 -24.65 19.96 1.69
C PRO A 142 -23.46 20.93 1.60
N GLY A 143 -23.68 22.06 0.91
CA GLY A 143 -22.72 23.14 0.75
C GLY A 143 -22.51 23.55 -0.71
N ASP A 144 -22.21 24.83 -0.90
CA ASP A 144 -22.00 25.44 -2.21
C ASP A 144 -20.54 25.31 -2.66
N THR A 145 -19.62 25.10 -1.71
CA THR A 145 -18.18 24.97 -1.96
C THR A 145 -17.66 23.62 -1.51
N MET A 146 -16.55 23.18 -2.12
CA MET A 146 -15.88 21.95 -1.72
C MET A 146 -15.37 22.00 -0.27
N ASP A 147 -14.99 23.18 0.21
CA ASP A 147 -14.66 23.42 1.62
C ASP A 147 -15.81 23.08 2.56
N GLN A 148 -17.02 23.58 2.28
CA GLN A 148 -18.20 23.31 3.09
C GLN A 148 -18.56 21.82 3.07
N ARG A 149 -18.52 21.20 1.89
CA ARG A 149 -18.79 19.76 1.72
C ARG A 149 -17.75 18.89 2.43
N THR A 150 -16.48 19.27 2.39
CA THR A 150 -15.40 18.57 3.10
C THR A 150 -15.55 18.69 4.62
N ARG A 151 -16.05 19.82 5.13
CA ARG A 151 -16.38 19.95 6.56
C ARG A 151 -17.51 19.02 6.97
N ALA A 152 -18.60 18.99 6.19
CA ALA A 152 -19.71 18.05 6.43
C ALA A 152 -19.23 16.59 6.39
N LEU A 153 -18.32 16.26 5.47
CA LEU A 153 -17.71 14.93 5.38
C LEU A 153 -16.92 14.60 6.65
N PHE A 154 -16.11 15.56 7.12
CA PHE A 154 -15.31 15.37 8.32
C PHE A 154 -16.16 15.25 9.59
N ASP A 155 -17.29 15.95 9.66
CA ASP A 155 -18.26 15.81 10.75
C ASP A 155 -18.84 14.40 10.82
N ASP A 156 -19.14 13.78 9.68
CA ASP A 156 -19.58 12.38 9.59
C ASP A 156 -18.47 11.39 10.03
N ILE A 157 -17.23 11.62 9.58
CA ILE A 157 -16.05 10.84 10.01
C ILE A 157 -15.85 10.95 11.54
N ARG A 158 -15.98 12.14 12.13
CA ARG A 158 -15.83 12.34 13.58
C ARG A 158 -16.91 11.61 14.37
N GLN A 159 -18.14 11.56 13.87
CA GLN A 159 -19.20 10.75 14.48
C GLN A 159 -18.84 9.27 14.44
N TYR A 160 -18.30 8.77 13.32
CA TYR A 160 -17.80 7.41 13.23
C TYR A 160 -16.66 7.12 14.21
N TYR A 161 -15.68 8.03 14.35
CA TYR A 161 -14.59 7.84 15.32
C TYR A 161 -15.10 7.80 16.77
N ALA A 162 -16.07 8.63 17.13
CA ALA A 162 -16.69 8.61 18.44
C ALA A 162 -17.42 7.28 18.73
N ALA A 163 -18.10 6.73 17.73
CA ALA A 163 -18.83 5.47 17.86
C ALA A 163 -17.90 4.24 17.90
N SER A 164 -16.86 4.22 17.05
CA SER A 164 -15.94 3.08 16.92
C SER A 164 -14.81 3.07 17.95
N ARG A 165 -14.61 4.18 18.69
CA ARG A 165 -13.46 4.40 19.59
C ARG A 165 -12.12 4.19 18.88
N CYS A 166 -12.02 4.62 17.63
CA CYS A 166 -10.82 4.46 16.83
C CYS A 166 -9.62 5.22 17.44
N GLU A 167 -8.48 4.55 17.58
CA GLU A 167 -7.25 5.19 18.10
C GLU A 167 -6.55 6.04 17.03
N ASN A 168 -6.51 5.56 15.79
CA ASN A 168 -5.85 6.24 14.68
C ASN A 168 -6.85 7.16 13.99
N GLN A 169 -6.78 8.47 14.23
CA GLN A 169 -7.74 9.43 13.71
C GLN A 169 -7.06 10.54 12.90
N LEU A 170 -7.73 10.99 11.84
CA LEU A 170 -7.40 12.26 11.20
C LEU A 170 -7.67 13.41 12.17
N SER A 171 -6.68 14.27 12.42
CA SER A 171 -6.85 15.49 13.21
C SER A 171 -7.58 16.60 12.43
N THR A 172 -7.48 16.57 11.11
CA THR A 172 -8.10 17.54 10.21
C THR A 172 -8.38 16.89 8.86
N LEU A 173 -9.32 17.45 8.12
CA LEU A 173 -9.58 17.11 6.73
C LEU A 173 -9.81 18.40 5.93
N THR A 174 -8.98 18.62 4.92
CA THR A 174 -9.09 19.76 4.01
C THR A 174 -9.29 19.28 2.58
N PRO A 175 -9.85 20.09 1.67
CA PRO A 175 -10.00 19.70 0.27
C PRO A 175 -8.66 19.30 -0.39
N LEU A 176 -7.55 19.93 0.00
CA LEU A 176 -6.21 19.61 -0.51
C LEU A 176 -5.67 18.25 -0.04
N MET A 177 -6.18 17.74 1.09
CA MET A 177 -5.92 16.37 1.53
C MET A 177 -6.68 15.34 0.70
N LEU A 178 -7.78 15.72 0.03
CA LEU A 178 -8.51 14.86 -0.89
C LEU A 178 -8.02 15.01 -2.33
N ARG A 179 -7.70 16.24 -2.77
CA ARG A 179 -7.22 16.53 -4.13
C ARG A 179 -6.30 17.75 -4.15
N LYS A 180 -5.04 17.56 -4.54
CA LYS A 180 -4.01 18.64 -4.51
C LYS A 180 -4.27 19.75 -5.51
N ALA A 181 -4.80 19.39 -6.68
CA ALA A 181 -5.04 20.28 -7.80
C ALA A 181 -6.08 19.65 -8.73
N ALA A 182 -6.78 20.46 -9.52
CA ALA A 182 -7.75 19.97 -10.50
C ALA A 182 -7.13 19.01 -11.52
N SER A 183 -5.85 19.17 -11.88
CA SER A 183 -5.14 18.28 -12.80
C SER A 183 -4.65 16.97 -12.18
N LYS A 184 -4.87 16.77 -10.88
CA LYS A 184 -4.47 15.56 -10.15
C LYS A 184 -5.70 14.78 -9.74
N ALA A 185 -5.61 13.46 -9.86
CA ALA A 185 -6.59 12.54 -9.30
C ALA A 185 -6.69 12.74 -7.77
N PRO A 186 -7.89 12.58 -7.19
CA PRO A 186 -8.04 12.51 -5.75
C PRO A 186 -7.17 11.41 -5.12
N LYS A 187 -6.60 11.70 -3.95
CA LYS A 187 -5.84 10.79 -3.08
C LYS A 187 -5.87 11.36 -1.67
N LEU A 188 -6.28 10.55 -0.70
CA LEU A 188 -6.26 10.92 0.71
C LEU A 188 -4.81 11.05 1.19
N ARG A 189 -4.43 12.23 1.67
CA ARG A 189 -3.13 12.49 2.30
C ARG A 189 -3.25 12.24 3.80
N SER A 190 -2.87 11.04 4.25
CA SER A 190 -2.90 10.66 5.66
C SER A 190 -1.68 9.81 6.03
N LYS A 191 -1.59 9.41 7.30
CA LYS A 191 -0.70 8.31 7.72
C LYS A 191 -1.38 6.97 7.43
N ALA A 192 -0.58 5.89 7.40
CA ALA A 192 -1.07 4.55 7.12
C ALA A 192 -2.18 4.10 8.10
N GLY A 193 -1.96 4.26 9.41
CA GLY A 193 -2.96 3.91 10.42
C GLY A 193 -4.26 4.71 10.29
N GLU A 194 -4.16 5.99 9.93
CA GLU A 194 -5.33 6.85 9.70
C GLU A 194 -6.12 6.38 8.47
N ALA A 195 -5.45 6.07 7.34
CA ALA A 195 -6.11 5.49 6.16
C ALA A 195 -6.81 4.17 6.48
N ARG A 196 -6.10 3.25 7.14
CA ARG A 196 -6.64 1.94 7.53
C ARG A 196 -7.90 2.06 8.38
N SER A 197 -7.92 3.01 9.32
CA SER A 197 -9.06 3.21 10.23
C SER A 197 -10.37 3.61 9.54
N LEU A 198 -10.26 4.18 8.34
CA LEU A 198 -11.38 4.71 7.55
C LEU A 198 -11.97 3.69 6.58
N VAL A 199 -11.39 2.50 6.46
CA VAL A 199 -11.86 1.46 5.53
C VAL A 199 -13.28 1.01 5.88
N ASP A 200 -13.59 0.80 7.15
CA ASP A 200 -14.95 0.43 7.56
C ASP A 200 -15.92 1.61 7.41
N TRP A 201 -15.47 2.83 7.72
CA TRP A 201 -16.28 4.04 7.54
C TRP A 201 -16.66 4.25 6.07
N VAL A 202 -15.73 4.10 5.13
CA VAL A 202 -16.02 4.38 3.71
C VAL A 202 -17.06 3.41 3.15
N VAL A 203 -17.13 2.17 3.63
CA VAL A 203 -18.21 1.24 3.29
C VAL A 203 -19.56 1.81 3.74
N ALA A 204 -19.66 2.19 5.02
CA ALA A 204 -20.88 2.76 5.58
C ALA A 204 -21.27 4.08 4.90
N ALA A 205 -20.30 4.94 4.58
CA ALA A 205 -20.53 6.20 3.90
C ALA A 205 -20.96 6.01 2.44
N CYS A 206 -20.35 5.07 1.71
CA CYS A 206 -20.81 4.70 0.37
C CYS A 206 -22.25 4.17 0.41
N ASP A 207 -22.56 3.28 1.35
CA ASP A 207 -23.93 2.80 1.52
C ASP A 207 -24.87 3.96 1.95
N LYS A 208 -24.44 4.94 2.73
CA LYS A 208 -25.30 6.06 3.15
C LYS A 208 -25.57 7.08 2.04
N TYR A 209 -24.54 7.48 1.29
CA TYR A 209 -24.59 8.65 0.41
C TYR A 209 -24.64 8.30 -1.09
N LEU A 210 -24.18 7.11 -1.47
CA LEU A 210 -24.18 6.62 -2.84
C LEU A 210 -25.31 5.60 -3.05
N GLN A 211 -26.50 5.94 -2.56
CA GLN A 211 -27.76 5.25 -2.83
C GLN A 211 -28.66 6.19 -3.64
N GLY A 212 -28.64 6.07 -4.97
CA GLY A 212 -29.54 6.83 -5.82
C GLY A 212 -30.97 6.33 -5.71
N SER A 213 -31.91 7.21 -5.38
CA SER A 213 -33.36 6.95 -5.48
C SER A 213 -33.85 6.87 -6.94
N TYR A 214 -33.05 7.34 -7.90
CA TYR A 214 -33.24 7.16 -9.34
C TYR A 214 -31.87 6.99 -10.02
N GLY A 215 -31.54 5.76 -10.44
CA GLY A 215 -30.37 5.43 -11.28
C GLY A 215 -29.02 5.80 -10.67
N LEU A 216 -28.40 4.87 -9.93
CA LEU A 216 -26.99 4.99 -9.56
C LEU A 216 -26.14 5.18 -10.82
N SER A 217 -25.20 6.13 -10.81
CA SER A 217 -24.18 6.15 -11.85
C SER A 217 -23.36 4.86 -11.74
N SER A 218 -22.83 4.39 -12.88
CA SER A 218 -21.93 3.22 -12.89
C SER A 218 -20.74 3.41 -11.94
N GLU A 219 -20.27 4.65 -11.78
CA GLU A 219 -19.17 5.04 -10.89
C GLU A 219 -19.54 4.91 -9.41
N GLU A 220 -20.74 5.36 -9.02
CA GLU A 220 -21.24 5.24 -7.64
C GLU A 220 -21.43 3.78 -7.23
N TYR A 221 -22.02 2.99 -8.13
CA TYR A 221 -22.19 1.56 -7.91
C TYR A 221 -20.84 0.84 -7.78
N ALA A 222 -19.91 1.13 -8.69
CA ALA A 222 -18.56 0.59 -8.62
C ALA A 222 -17.86 1.00 -7.32
N CYS A 223 -17.99 2.27 -6.90
CA CYS A 223 -17.40 2.79 -5.67
C CYS A 223 -17.88 2.03 -4.44
N ARG A 224 -19.19 1.80 -4.36
CA ARG A 224 -19.81 1.06 -3.25
C ARG A 224 -19.42 -0.42 -3.21
N LEU A 225 -19.26 -1.07 -4.36
CA LEU A 225 -18.77 -2.45 -4.37
C LEU A 225 -17.27 -2.52 -4.05
N ALA A 226 -16.48 -1.58 -4.57
CA ALA A 226 -15.04 -1.53 -4.32
C ALA A 226 -14.74 -1.34 -2.82
N SER A 227 -15.50 -0.51 -2.10
CA SER A 227 -15.30 -0.36 -0.64
C SER A 227 -15.50 -1.68 0.10
N LYS A 228 -16.50 -2.47 -0.29
CA LYS A 228 -16.78 -3.78 0.31
C LYS A 228 -15.65 -4.78 0.05
N HIS A 229 -15.12 -4.82 -1.18
CA HIS A 229 -13.97 -5.68 -1.49
C HIS A 229 -12.70 -5.20 -0.79
N LEU A 230 -12.45 -3.89 -0.69
CA LEU A 230 -11.33 -3.36 0.08
C LEU A 230 -11.42 -3.76 1.56
N GLN A 231 -12.59 -3.57 2.18
CA GLN A 231 -12.84 -3.97 3.57
C GLN A 231 -12.61 -5.48 3.77
N ALA A 232 -13.10 -6.33 2.86
CA ALA A 232 -12.87 -7.76 2.92
C ALA A 232 -11.37 -8.11 2.85
N CYS A 233 -10.57 -7.42 2.04
CA CYS A 233 -9.12 -7.57 2.05
C CYS A 233 -8.53 -7.25 3.43
N TYR A 234 -8.96 -6.16 4.08
CA TYR A 234 -8.47 -5.78 5.41
C TYR A 234 -8.89 -6.77 6.50
N ARG A 235 -10.09 -7.36 6.40
CA ARG A 235 -10.57 -8.40 7.33
C ARG A 235 -9.83 -9.73 7.20
N ASN A 236 -9.18 -9.97 6.06
CA ASN A 236 -8.33 -11.14 5.83
C ASN A 236 -6.89 -10.97 6.33
N LEU A 237 -6.51 -9.82 6.89
CA LEU A 237 -5.12 -9.60 7.34
C LEU A 237 -4.74 -10.23 8.69
N PRO A 238 -5.62 -10.32 9.69
CA PRO A 238 -5.28 -10.99 10.95
C PRO A 238 -4.91 -12.45 10.71
N ALA A 239 -3.92 -12.95 11.47
CA ALA A 239 -3.40 -14.31 11.28
C ALA A 239 -4.48 -15.39 11.51
N GLU A 240 -5.46 -15.10 12.38
CA GLU A 240 -6.55 -16.00 12.73
C GLU A 240 -7.61 -16.12 11.63
N SER A 241 -7.68 -15.13 10.73
CA SER A 241 -8.68 -15.05 9.66
C SER A 241 -8.05 -14.94 8.27
N PHE A 242 -6.75 -15.23 8.15
CA PHE A 242 -6.05 -15.14 6.88
C PHE A 242 -6.41 -16.30 5.97
N ASP A 243 -7.07 -15.98 4.86
CA ASP A 243 -7.28 -16.89 3.74
C ASP A 243 -6.68 -16.27 2.47
N ALA A 244 -5.66 -16.94 1.91
CA ALA A 244 -4.93 -16.44 0.75
C ALA A 244 -5.80 -16.39 -0.50
N ASP A 245 -6.70 -17.35 -0.68
CA ASP A 245 -7.57 -17.43 -1.85
C ASP A 245 -8.68 -16.38 -1.77
N ASP A 246 -9.26 -16.18 -0.58
CA ASP A 246 -10.26 -15.14 -0.34
C ASP A 246 -9.67 -13.72 -0.52
N LEU A 247 -8.48 -13.48 0.06
CA LEU A 247 -7.76 -12.22 -0.14
C LEU A 247 -7.46 -11.98 -1.63
N ALA A 248 -7.00 -13.01 -2.35
CA ALA A 248 -6.71 -12.90 -3.77
C ALA A 248 -7.98 -12.62 -4.60
N PHE A 249 -9.11 -13.23 -4.25
CA PHE A 249 -10.41 -12.97 -4.86
C PHE A 249 -10.82 -11.50 -4.65
N HIS A 250 -10.86 -11.03 -3.41
CA HIS A 250 -11.27 -9.67 -3.08
C HIS A 250 -10.34 -8.61 -3.68
N CYS A 251 -9.03 -8.85 -3.71
CA CYS A 251 -8.08 -7.97 -4.39
C CYS A 251 -8.39 -7.83 -5.89
N LYS A 252 -8.69 -8.93 -6.59
CA LYS A 252 -9.02 -8.90 -8.03
C LYS A 252 -10.32 -8.12 -8.28
N GLN A 253 -11.35 -8.36 -7.49
CA GLN A 253 -12.63 -7.66 -7.61
C GLN A 253 -12.47 -6.16 -7.36
N PHE A 254 -11.75 -5.79 -6.30
CA PHE A 254 -11.43 -4.39 -5.99
C PHE A 254 -10.73 -3.70 -7.17
N LEU A 255 -9.66 -4.30 -7.69
CA LEU A 255 -8.90 -3.73 -8.81
C LEU A 255 -9.73 -3.59 -10.09
N HIS A 256 -10.57 -4.59 -10.39
CA HIS A 256 -11.47 -4.54 -11.55
C HIS A 256 -12.46 -3.37 -11.46
N LEU A 257 -13.09 -3.18 -10.30
CA LEU A 257 -14.03 -2.09 -10.05
C LEU A 257 -13.35 -0.71 -10.08
N CYS A 258 -12.13 -0.62 -9.57
CA CYS A 258 -11.36 0.61 -9.58
C CYS A 258 -10.90 1.03 -10.98
N HIS A 259 -10.48 0.07 -11.82
CA HIS A 259 -10.05 0.32 -13.19
C HIS A 259 -11.22 0.78 -14.09
N GLY A 260 -12.42 0.25 -13.84
CA GLY A 260 -13.61 0.54 -14.65
C GLY A 260 -14.31 1.88 -14.37
N GLY A 261 -13.95 2.63 -13.32
CA GLY A 261 -14.69 3.88 -13.04
C GLY A 261 -14.32 4.74 -11.82
N ILE A 262 -13.28 4.45 -11.03
CA ILE A 262 -13.01 5.22 -9.80
C ILE A 262 -11.58 5.80 -9.73
N LEU A 263 -10.58 5.08 -10.25
CA LEU A 263 -9.17 5.46 -10.15
C LEU A 263 -8.58 6.07 -11.44
N CYS A 264 -9.43 6.55 -12.35
CA CYS A 264 -9.02 7.12 -13.63
C CYS A 264 -8.89 8.65 -13.58
#